data_AF-U2FP93-F1
#
_entry.id   AF-U2FP93-F1
#
_cell.length_a   1.000
_cell.length_b   1.000
_cell.length_c   1.000
_cell.angle_alpha   90.00
_cell.angle_beta   90.00
_cell.angle_gamma   90.00
#
_symmetry.space_group_name_H-M   'P 1'
#
loop_
_entity.id
_entity.type
_entity.pdbx_description
1 polymer ?
#
loop_
_entity_poly.entity_id
_entity_poly.type
_entity_poly.pdbx_seq_one_letter_code
_entity_poly.pdbx_strand_id
1 'polypeptide(L)'
;MDFAIALIAVAFGWLLSQLTEVSKNFRAGYIYKKDLLLELEDIEKQLERTVLILSRHLQFYSHRSIEPASFRAIPNTYFSEYFHSAFRHLNREQRISFQMIHSAVDDLNEKSKKIESFIEKSIEEYVGAITIARTNELVEIYGSMITAAYKTAQVARWHIHYHRENSAAPTLDILGEQHKNYLKFVQSLQQQIDEIVIKAKDFSLDDLKKGYYS
;
A
#
# COMPACT_ATOMS: atom_id res chain seq x y z
N MET A 1 -14.89 -41.46 -50.27
CA MET A 1 -14.81 -39.98 -50.22
C MET A 1 -15.27 -39.46 -48.86
N ASP A 2 -16.35 -40.03 -48.31
CA ASP A 2 -16.94 -39.64 -47.02
C ASP A 2 -16.01 -39.76 -45.81
N PHE A 3 -15.15 -40.78 -45.77
CA PHE A 3 -14.17 -40.95 -44.69
C PHE A 3 -13.13 -39.82 -44.61
N ALA A 4 -12.68 -39.32 -45.76
CA ALA A 4 -11.73 -38.20 -45.83
C ALA A 4 -12.40 -36.88 -45.39
N ILE A 5 -13.66 -36.67 -45.78
CA ILE A 5 -14.45 -35.51 -45.36
C ILE A 5 -14.68 -35.53 -43.84
N ALA A 6 -15.00 -36.69 -43.27
CA ALA A 6 -15.17 -36.86 -41.82
C ALA A 6 -13.86 -36.58 -41.05
N LEU A 7 -12.72 -37.08 -41.53
CA LEU A 7 -11.41 -36.80 -40.91
C LEU A 7 -11.04 -35.32 -40.95
N ILE A 8 -11.31 -34.64 -42.07
CA ILE A 8 -11.07 -33.20 -42.21
C ILE A 8 -11.97 -32.43 -41.23
N ALA A 9 -13.26 -32.76 -41.12
CA ALA A 9 -14.18 -32.13 -40.19
C ALA A 9 -13.74 -32.29 -38.73
N VAL A 10 -13.28 -33.48 -38.34
CA VAL A 10 -12.73 -33.74 -36.99
C VAL A 10 -11.46 -32.93 -36.73
N ALA A 11 -10.53 -32.86 -37.69
CA ALA A 11 -9.32 -32.07 -37.57
C ALA A 11 -9.61 -30.57 -37.45
N PHE A 12 -10.56 -30.04 -38.23
CA PHE A 12 -11.01 -28.66 -38.12
C PHE A 12 -11.69 -28.38 -36.78
N GLY A 13 -12.54 -29.28 -36.30
CA GLY A 13 -13.18 -29.16 -34.99
C GLY A 13 -12.17 -29.12 -33.84
N TRP A 14 -11.14 -29.98 -33.90
CA TRP A 14 -10.05 -29.99 -32.93
C TRP A 14 -9.24 -28.68 -32.97
N LEU A 15 -8.87 -28.21 -34.16
CA LEU A 15 -8.12 -26.97 -34.32
C LEU A 15 -8.91 -25.73 -33.85
N LEU A 16 -10.21 -25.66 -34.14
CA LEU A 16 -11.10 -24.61 -33.63
C LEU A 16 -11.22 -24.63 -32.11
N SER A 17 -11.27 -25.83 -31.50
CA SER A 17 -11.26 -25.98 -30.03
C SER A 17 -9.98 -25.41 -29.42
N GLN A 18 -8.82 -25.78 -29.97
CA GLN A 18 -7.52 -25.28 -29.50
C GLN A 18 -7.41 -23.76 -29.65
N LEU A 19 -7.81 -23.20 -30.80
CA LEU A 19 -7.82 -21.74 -31.00
C LEU A 19 -8.74 -21.02 -30.01
N THR A 20 -9.89 -21.62 -29.71
CA THR A 20 -10.84 -21.07 -28.73
C THR A 20 -10.25 -21.05 -27.33
N GLU A 21 -9.56 -22.12 -26.92
CA GLU A 21 -8.87 -22.19 -25.62
C GLU A 21 -7.74 -21.16 -25.51
N VAL A 22 -6.91 -21.03 -26.55
CA VAL A 22 -5.83 -20.03 -26.61
C VAL A 22 -6.40 -18.62 -26.49
N SER A 23 -7.47 -18.31 -27.25
CA SER A 23 -8.13 -17.00 -27.21
C SER A 23 -8.73 -16.69 -25.83
N LYS A 24 -9.40 -17.67 -25.20
CA LYS A 24 -9.92 -17.54 -23.83
C LYS A 24 -8.80 -17.29 -22.83
N ASN A 25 -7.70 -18.03 -22.90
CA ASN A 25 -6.55 -17.87 -22.00
C ASN A 25 -5.88 -16.51 -22.17
N PHE A 26 -5.74 -16.03 -23.41
CA PHE A 26 -5.19 -14.71 -23.68
C PHE A 26 -6.09 -13.59 -23.12
N ARG A 27 -7.40 -13.67 -23.37
CA ARG A 27 -8.37 -12.71 -22.84
C ARG A 27 -8.41 -12.72 -21.31
N ALA A 28 -8.38 -13.90 -20.69
CA ALA A 28 -8.33 -14.03 -19.24
C ALA A 28 -7.07 -13.35 -18.67
N GLY A 29 -5.90 -13.62 -19.25
CA GLY A 29 -4.65 -12.98 -18.84
C GLY A 29 -4.67 -11.46 -18.97
N TYR A 30 -5.30 -10.93 -20.03
CA TYR A 30 -5.50 -9.48 -20.19
C TYR A 30 -6.40 -8.90 -19.09
N ILE A 31 -7.53 -9.56 -18.79
CA ILE A 31 -8.46 -9.13 -17.73
C ILE A 31 -7.77 -9.13 -16.36
N TYR A 32 -7.11 -10.23 -15.98
CA TYR A 32 -6.43 -10.33 -14.69
C TYR A 32 -5.37 -9.24 -14.49
N LYS A 33 -4.57 -8.95 -15.53
CA LYS A 33 -3.58 -7.86 -15.47
C LYS A 33 -4.23 -6.51 -15.30
N LYS A 34 -5.29 -6.24 -16.07
CA LYS A 34 -6.02 -4.98 -16.01
C LYS A 34 -6.62 -4.76 -14.62
N ASP A 35 -7.25 -5.78 -14.06
CA ASP A 35 -7.90 -5.68 -12.75
C ASP A 35 -6.88 -5.52 -11.62
N LEU A 36 -5.73 -6.21 -11.68
CA LEU A 36 -4.62 -5.98 -10.73
C LEU A 36 -4.12 -4.53 -10.78
N LEU A 37 -4.00 -3.95 -11.99
CA LEU A 37 -3.60 -2.55 -12.12
C LEU A 37 -4.67 -1.60 -11.58
N LEU A 38 -5.95 -1.90 -11.78
CA LEU A 38 -7.05 -1.13 -11.21
C LEU A 38 -7.02 -1.19 -9.67
N GLU A 39 -6.77 -2.36 -9.08
CA GLU A 39 -6.61 -2.48 -7.64
C GLU A 39 -5.42 -1.64 -7.13
N LEU A 40 -4.29 -1.60 -7.84
CA LEU A 40 -3.17 -0.73 -7.46
C LEU A 40 -3.56 0.75 -7.45
N GLU A 41 -4.38 1.21 -8.41
CA GLU A 41 -4.87 2.59 -8.43
C GLU A 41 -5.78 2.89 -7.23
N ASP A 42 -6.63 1.94 -6.85
CA ASP A 42 -7.50 2.08 -5.69
C ASP A 42 -6.70 2.03 -4.37
N ILE A 43 -5.68 1.18 -4.28
CA ILE A 43 -4.75 1.15 -3.15
C ILE A 43 -3.97 2.47 -3.06
N GLU A 44 -3.50 3.02 -4.18
CA GLU A 44 -2.76 4.29 -4.22
C GLU A 44 -3.60 5.45 -3.66
N LYS A 45 -4.86 5.59 -4.10
CA LYS A 45 -5.79 6.61 -3.57
C LYS A 45 -6.05 6.45 -2.07
N GLN A 46 -6.08 5.21 -1.59
CA GLN A 46 -6.26 4.94 -0.16
C GLN A 46 -5.00 5.26 0.64
N LEU A 47 -3.81 4.94 0.10
CA LEU A 47 -2.54 5.32 0.68
C LEU A 47 -2.38 6.84 0.75
N GLU A 48 -2.85 7.60 -0.24
CA GLU A 48 -2.85 9.07 -0.20
C GLU A 48 -3.64 9.61 1.00
N ARG A 49 -4.83 9.07 1.23
CA ARG A 49 -5.64 9.42 2.41
C ARG A 49 -4.94 9.02 3.69
N THR A 50 -4.34 7.83 3.74
CA THR A 50 -3.58 7.35 4.90
C THR A 50 -2.37 8.24 5.19
N VAL A 51 -1.65 8.70 4.17
CA VAL A 51 -0.54 9.65 4.32
C VAL A 51 -1.02 10.98 4.89
N LEU A 52 -2.18 11.49 4.47
CA LEU A 52 -2.77 12.70 5.05
C LEU A 52 -3.12 12.51 6.53
N ILE A 53 -3.74 11.39 6.88
CA ILE A 53 -4.05 11.04 8.28
C ILE A 53 -2.76 10.94 9.10
N LEU A 54 -1.76 10.21 8.62
CA LEU A 54 -0.48 10.06 9.31
C LEU A 54 0.28 11.39 9.44
N SER A 55 0.17 12.28 8.45
CA SER A 55 0.71 13.64 8.54
C SER A 55 0.05 14.41 9.68
N ARG A 56 -1.27 14.30 9.83
CA ARG A 56 -2.01 14.87 10.95
C ARG A 56 -1.56 14.28 12.30
N HIS A 57 -1.37 12.97 12.39
CA HIS A 57 -0.83 12.36 13.61
C HIS A 57 0.57 12.91 13.96
N LEU A 58 1.44 13.15 12.98
CA LEU A 58 2.73 13.80 13.19
C LEU A 58 2.60 15.24 13.70
N GLN A 59 1.56 15.97 13.26
CA GLN A 59 1.23 17.30 13.79
C GLN A 59 0.77 17.23 15.25
N PHE A 60 0.00 16.22 15.65
CA PHE A 60 -0.35 16.03 17.07
C PHE A 60 0.88 15.68 17.91
N TYR A 61 1.76 14.82 17.37
CA TYR A 61 3.03 14.46 18.00
C TYR A 61 3.92 15.69 18.24
N SER A 62 3.98 16.65 17.31
CA SER A 62 4.76 17.88 17.50
C SER A 62 4.33 18.71 18.71
N HIS A 63 3.04 18.60 19.09
CA HIS A 63 2.43 19.26 20.25
C HIS A 63 2.43 18.38 21.50
N ARG A 64 3.25 17.32 21.53
CA ARG A 64 3.32 16.35 22.63
C ARG A 64 1.95 15.72 22.95
N SER A 65 1.14 15.51 21.92
CA SER A 65 -0.21 14.96 22.03
C SER A 65 -0.35 13.68 21.20
N ILE A 66 -1.40 12.93 21.50
CA ILE A 66 -1.79 11.70 20.80
C ILE A 66 -3.13 11.98 20.12
N GLU A 67 -3.21 11.80 18.80
CA GLU A 67 -4.49 11.85 18.08
C GLU A 67 -5.32 10.61 18.48
N PRO A 68 -6.55 10.77 19.01
CA PRO A 68 -7.39 9.66 19.46
C PRO A 68 -7.94 8.75 18.34
N ALA A 69 -7.80 9.14 17.07
CA ALA A 69 -8.20 8.28 15.96
C ALA A 69 -7.05 7.45 15.42
N SER A 70 -7.36 6.32 14.79
CA SER A 70 -6.43 5.55 13.97
C SER A 70 -6.84 5.64 12.49
N PHE A 71 -5.92 5.32 11.58
CA PHE A 71 -6.25 5.16 10.16
C PHE A 71 -6.90 3.80 9.91
N ARG A 72 -7.60 3.67 8.78
CA ARG A 72 -8.26 2.41 8.41
C ARG A 72 -7.32 1.52 7.62
N ALA A 73 -7.46 0.21 7.83
CA ALA A 73 -6.78 -0.78 7.02
C ALA A 73 -7.18 -0.64 5.54
N ILE A 74 -6.21 -0.82 4.65
CA ILE A 74 -6.39 -0.75 3.20
C ILE A 74 -6.70 -2.16 2.69
N PRO A 75 -7.89 -2.40 2.09
CA PRO A 75 -8.23 -3.66 1.47
C PRO A 75 -7.36 -3.95 0.23
N ASN A 76 -6.99 -5.21 0.06
CA ASN A 76 -6.28 -5.77 -1.08
C ASN A 76 -6.98 -7.04 -1.61
N THR A 77 -8.32 -6.96 -1.70
CA THR A 77 -9.20 -8.10 -1.95
C THR A 77 -8.87 -8.83 -3.26
N TYR A 78 -8.65 -8.09 -4.35
CA TYR A 78 -8.45 -8.71 -5.65
C TYR A 78 -7.13 -9.50 -5.70
N PHE A 79 -6.04 -8.93 -5.20
CA PHE A 79 -4.78 -9.64 -5.09
C PHE A 79 -4.90 -10.87 -4.20
N SER A 80 -5.53 -10.73 -3.03
CA SER A 80 -5.66 -11.86 -2.10
C SER A 80 -6.43 -13.06 -2.69
N GLU A 81 -7.48 -12.79 -3.47
CA GLU A 81 -8.34 -13.83 -4.06
C GLU A 81 -7.83 -14.33 -5.41
N TYR A 82 -7.36 -13.45 -6.29
CA TYR A 82 -7.12 -13.75 -7.70
C TYR A 82 -5.64 -13.74 -8.12
N PHE A 83 -4.70 -13.39 -7.24
CA PHE A 83 -3.29 -13.35 -7.62
C PHE A 83 -2.78 -14.70 -8.13
N HIS A 84 -3.23 -15.82 -7.57
CA HIS A 84 -2.85 -17.16 -8.05
C HIS A 84 -3.24 -17.38 -9.53
N SER A 85 -4.40 -16.82 -9.95
CA SER A 85 -4.92 -16.91 -11.31
C SER A 85 -4.16 -15.97 -12.25
N ALA A 86 -3.83 -14.77 -11.77
CA ALA A 86 -3.01 -13.80 -12.50
C ALA A 86 -1.55 -14.25 -12.65
N PHE A 87 -1.01 -14.99 -11.67
CA PHE A 87 0.41 -15.35 -11.55
C PHE A 87 1.00 -15.95 -12.81
N ARG A 88 0.26 -16.85 -13.48
CA ARG A 88 0.70 -17.53 -14.73
C ARG A 88 0.78 -16.59 -15.94
N HIS A 89 0.15 -15.43 -15.87
CA HIS A 89 0.12 -14.44 -16.93
C HIS A 89 1.13 -13.31 -16.72
N LEU A 90 1.70 -13.19 -15.53
CA LEU A 90 2.68 -12.18 -15.15
C LEU A 90 4.11 -12.68 -15.39
N ASN A 91 5.00 -11.78 -15.79
CA ASN A 91 6.44 -12.09 -15.78
C ASN A 91 6.98 -12.10 -14.34
N ARG A 92 8.26 -12.44 -14.18
CA ARG A 92 8.88 -12.57 -12.85
C ARG A 92 8.92 -11.22 -12.13
N GLU A 93 9.25 -10.16 -12.85
CA GLU A 93 9.46 -8.80 -12.37
C GLU A 93 8.14 -8.21 -11.85
N GLN A 94 7.06 -8.38 -12.61
CA GLN A 94 5.69 -8.02 -12.21
C GLN A 94 5.29 -8.75 -10.93
N ARG A 95 5.51 -10.07 -10.86
CA ARG A 95 5.16 -10.87 -9.68
C ARG A 95 5.87 -10.38 -8.42
N ILE A 96 7.18 -10.15 -8.51
CA ILE A 96 7.97 -9.62 -7.38
C ILE A 96 7.45 -8.24 -6.98
N SER A 97 7.21 -7.35 -7.95
CA SER A 97 6.75 -6.00 -7.68
C SER A 97 5.36 -5.97 -7.02
N PHE A 98 4.39 -6.77 -7.49
CA PHE A 98 3.10 -6.91 -6.82
C PHE A 98 3.28 -7.45 -5.39
N GLN A 99 4.04 -8.54 -5.21
CA GLN A 99 4.28 -9.10 -3.89
C GLN A 99 4.89 -8.08 -2.91
N MET A 100 5.85 -7.27 -3.36
CA MET A 100 6.44 -6.19 -2.55
C MET A 100 5.41 -5.14 -2.15
N ILE A 101 4.57 -4.68 -3.10
CA ILE A 101 3.51 -3.70 -2.83
C ILE A 101 2.54 -4.27 -1.79
N HIS A 102 2.04 -5.47 -2.00
CA HIS A 102 1.05 -6.08 -1.10
C HIS A 102 1.63 -6.38 0.28
N SER A 103 2.89 -6.85 0.37
CA SER A 103 3.57 -7.01 1.66
C SER A 103 3.72 -5.67 2.40
N ALA A 104 4.00 -4.57 1.70
CA ALA A 104 4.07 -3.24 2.32
C ALA A 104 2.69 -2.77 2.82
N VAL A 105 1.62 -3.06 2.09
CA VAL A 105 0.24 -2.78 2.51
C VAL A 105 -0.14 -3.64 3.73
N ASP A 106 0.23 -4.92 3.74
CA ASP A 106 -0.03 -5.80 4.88
C ASP A 106 0.71 -5.36 6.14
N ASP A 107 1.99 -4.96 6.03
CA ASP A 107 2.75 -4.37 7.14
C ASP A 107 2.09 -3.07 7.63
N LEU A 108 1.64 -2.21 6.72
CA LEU A 108 0.91 -0.99 7.09
C LEU A 108 -0.39 -1.29 7.83
N ASN A 109 -1.14 -2.30 7.40
CA ASN A 109 -2.37 -2.76 8.05
C ASN A 109 -2.09 -3.34 9.45
N GLU A 110 -0.99 -4.06 9.63
CA GLU A 110 -0.56 -4.53 10.95
C GLU A 110 -0.18 -3.36 11.87
N LYS A 111 0.56 -2.37 11.35
CA LYS A 111 0.87 -1.14 12.10
C LYS A 111 -0.40 -0.39 12.51
N SER A 112 -1.40 -0.32 11.63
CA SER A 112 -2.71 0.29 11.92
C SER A 112 -3.35 -0.30 13.18
N LYS A 113 -3.40 -1.64 13.27
CA LYS A 113 -3.96 -2.36 14.42
C LYS A 113 -3.16 -2.12 15.69
N LYS A 114 -1.83 -2.10 15.58
CA LYS A 114 -0.93 -1.80 16.71
C LYS A 114 -1.15 -0.39 17.23
N ILE A 115 -1.29 0.60 16.34
CA ILE A 115 -1.55 2.00 16.68
C ILE A 115 -2.92 2.14 17.36
N GLU A 116 -3.96 1.52 16.80
CA GLU A 116 -5.31 1.51 17.38
C GLU A 116 -5.30 0.96 18.81
N SER A 117 -4.74 -0.24 19.02
CA SER A 117 -4.63 -0.84 20.36
C SER A 117 -3.79 0.00 21.32
N PHE A 118 -2.74 0.67 20.82
CA PHE A 118 -1.92 1.57 21.62
C PHE A 118 -2.71 2.80 22.08
N ILE A 119 -3.51 3.41 21.19
CA ILE A 119 -4.34 4.58 21.50
C ILE A 119 -5.38 4.22 22.55
N GLU A 120 -6.09 3.10 22.38
CA GLU A 120 -7.10 2.63 23.33
C GLU A 120 -6.52 2.48 24.75
N LYS A 121 -5.39 1.77 24.86
CA LYS A 121 -4.69 1.57 26.14
C LYS A 121 -4.19 2.89 26.73
N SER A 122 -3.69 3.80 25.90
CA SER A 122 -3.21 5.10 26.36
C SER A 122 -4.33 5.96 26.94
N ILE A 123 -5.54 5.87 26.37
CA ILE A 123 -6.74 6.55 26.89
C ILE A 123 -7.14 5.96 28.25
N GLU A 124 -7.16 4.63 28.39
CA GLU A 124 -7.43 3.96 29.67
C GLU A 124 -6.42 4.36 30.75
N GLU A 125 -5.12 4.38 30.43
CA GLU A 125 -4.07 4.83 31.36
C GLU A 125 -4.25 6.30 31.77
N TYR A 126 -4.68 7.17 30.84
CA TYR A 126 -4.90 8.58 31.13
C TYR A 126 -6.04 8.81 32.15
N VAL A 127 -7.13 8.04 32.06
CA VAL A 127 -8.24 8.08 33.02
C VAL A 127 -7.80 7.62 34.42
N GLY A 128 -6.79 6.75 34.50
CA GLY A 128 -6.25 6.19 35.75
C GLY A 128 -5.30 7.09 36.56
N ALA A 129 -5.21 8.39 36.27
CA ALA A 129 -4.28 9.36 36.88
C ALA A 129 -2.80 9.13 36.52
N ILE A 130 -2.48 9.26 35.24
CA ILE A 130 -1.13 9.15 34.67
C ILE A 130 -0.17 10.25 35.14
N THR A 131 1.13 9.92 35.26
CA THR A 131 2.18 10.90 35.56
C THR A 131 2.70 11.59 34.29
N ILE A 132 3.22 12.81 34.41
CA ILE A 132 3.82 13.56 33.29
C ILE A 132 4.95 12.75 32.61
N ALA A 133 5.78 12.06 33.41
CA ALA A 133 6.87 11.25 32.88
C ALA A 133 6.35 10.11 31.99
N ARG A 134 5.28 9.43 32.43
CA ARG A 134 4.63 8.37 31.66
C ARG A 134 3.94 8.92 30.41
N THR A 135 3.31 10.08 30.50
CA THR A 135 2.73 10.74 29.31
C THR A 135 3.79 11.03 28.25
N ASN A 136 4.95 11.56 28.64
CA ASN A 136 6.05 11.83 27.71
C ASN A 136 6.58 10.55 27.06
N GLU A 137 6.70 9.46 27.81
CA GLU A 137 7.10 8.15 27.28
C GLU A 137 6.10 7.64 26.22
N LEU A 138 4.80 7.68 26.51
CA LEU A 138 3.76 7.27 25.58
C LEU A 138 3.78 8.10 24.29
N VAL A 139 3.99 9.42 24.40
CA VAL A 139 4.10 10.31 23.25
C VAL A 139 5.29 9.94 22.36
N GLU A 140 6.44 9.57 22.92
CA GLU A 140 7.61 9.14 22.12
C GLU A 140 7.38 7.79 21.43
N ILE A 141 6.77 6.82 22.13
CA ILE A 141 6.40 5.54 21.53
C ILE A 141 5.42 5.77 20.36
N TYR A 142 4.41 6.59 20.59
CA TYR A 142 3.45 7.00 19.57
C TYR A 142 4.14 7.63 18.36
N GLY A 143 5.01 8.62 18.57
CA GLY A 143 5.75 9.31 17.50
C GLY A 143 6.57 8.34 16.65
N SER A 144 7.22 7.36 17.28
CA SER A 144 7.95 6.29 16.59
C SER A 144 7.04 5.41 15.73
N MET A 145 5.88 5.00 16.27
CA MET A 145 4.90 4.18 15.54
C MET A 145 4.33 4.92 14.32
N ILE A 146 3.95 6.20 14.49
CA ILE A 146 3.44 7.02 13.39
C ILE A 146 4.51 7.29 12.33
N THR A 147 5.75 7.57 12.73
CA THR A 147 6.89 7.74 11.82
C THR A 147 7.10 6.47 10.97
N ALA A 148 7.08 5.30 11.60
CA ALA A 148 7.23 4.03 10.90
C ALA A 148 6.07 3.77 9.93
N ALA A 149 4.82 4.02 10.35
CA ALA A 149 3.65 3.89 9.48
C ALA A 149 3.69 4.86 8.29
N TYR A 150 4.07 6.12 8.52
CA TYR A 150 4.20 7.14 7.47
C TYR A 150 5.21 6.72 6.41
N LYS A 151 6.40 6.28 6.84
CA LYS A 151 7.45 5.78 5.92
C LYS A 151 6.96 4.58 5.12
N THR A 152 6.28 3.64 5.77
CA THR A 152 5.74 2.42 5.12
C THR A 152 4.71 2.79 4.04
N ALA A 153 3.77 3.70 4.36
CA ALA A 153 2.78 4.17 3.40
C ALA A 153 3.41 4.86 2.20
N GLN A 154 4.41 5.73 2.42
CA GLN A 154 5.12 6.42 1.34
C GLN A 154 5.96 5.45 0.48
N VAL A 155 6.61 4.45 1.08
CA VAL A 155 7.32 3.39 0.35
C VAL A 155 6.37 2.56 -0.50
N ALA A 156 5.20 2.19 0.02
CA ALA A 156 4.18 1.48 -0.75
C ALA A 156 3.72 2.31 -1.96
N ARG A 157 3.46 3.62 -1.77
CA ARG A 157 3.12 4.54 -2.88
C ARG A 157 4.22 4.61 -3.92
N TRP A 158 5.48 4.72 -3.50
CA TRP A 158 6.62 4.75 -4.41
C TRP A 158 6.67 3.47 -5.27
N HIS A 159 6.49 2.30 -4.64
CA HIS A 159 6.49 1.03 -5.38
C HIS A 159 5.32 0.91 -6.36
N ILE A 160 4.12 1.39 -6.00
CA ILE A 160 2.97 1.41 -6.90
C ILE A 160 3.24 2.33 -8.09
N HIS A 161 3.71 3.54 -7.84
CA HIS A 161 4.05 4.50 -8.87
C HIS A 161 5.10 3.92 -9.84
N TYR A 162 6.18 3.36 -9.28
CA TYR A 162 7.22 2.70 -10.06
C TYR A 162 6.69 1.53 -10.89
N HIS A 163 5.82 0.69 -10.32
CA HIS A 163 5.18 -0.42 -11.03
C HIS A 163 4.35 0.08 -12.21
N ARG A 164 3.54 1.12 -12.02
CA ARG A 164 2.65 1.66 -13.06
C ARG A 164 3.44 2.27 -14.20
N GLU A 165 4.49 3.02 -13.90
CA GLU A 165 5.38 3.61 -14.91
C GLU A 165 6.19 2.56 -15.68
N ASN A 166 6.50 1.42 -15.05
CA ASN A 166 7.32 0.34 -15.62
C ASN A 166 6.52 -0.96 -15.78
N SER A 167 5.23 -0.86 -16.10
CA SER A 167 4.26 -1.96 -16.03
C SER A 167 4.64 -3.21 -16.84
N ALA A 168 5.45 -3.07 -17.89
CA ALA A 168 5.97 -4.19 -18.66
C ALA A 168 7.05 -4.99 -17.91
N ALA A 169 7.92 -4.32 -17.16
CA ALA A 169 9.05 -4.94 -16.45
C ALA A 169 9.50 -4.04 -15.27
N PRO A 170 8.80 -4.10 -14.11
CA PRO A 170 9.07 -3.25 -12.96
C PRO A 170 10.26 -3.78 -12.14
N THR A 171 11.46 -3.75 -12.73
CA THR A 171 12.68 -4.33 -12.15
C THR A 171 13.45 -3.33 -11.29
N LEU A 172 13.55 -3.61 -10.00
CA LEU A 172 14.40 -2.84 -9.08
C LEU A 172 15.77 -3.51 -8.92
N ASP A 173 16.65 -3.34 -9.90
CA ASP A 173 18.04 -3.84 -9.80
C ASP A 173 18.81 -3.08 -8.71
N ILE A 174 19.43 -3.81 -7.79
CA ILE A 174 20.18 -3.29 -6.63
C ILE A 174 21.28 -2.31 -7.05
N LEU A 175 21.92 -2.54 -8.21
CA LEU A 175 22.96 -1.65 -8.72
C LEU A 175 22.45 -0.63 -9.75
N GLY A 176 21.16 -0.72 -10.10
CA GLY A 176 20.51 0.12 -11.09
C GLY A 176 20.23 1.53 -10.58
N GLU A 177 20.04 2.46 -11.53
CA GLU A 177 19.73 3.86 -11.21
C GLU A 177 18.41 4.01 -10.45
N GLN A 178 17.44 3.13 -10.71
CA GLN A 178 16.16 3.15 -10.02
C GLN A 178 16.27 2.78 -8.54
N HIS A 179 17.18 1.87 -8.18
CA HIS A 179 17.44 1.59 -6.77
C HIS A 179 18.12 2.78 -6.08
N LYS A 180 19.03 3.48 -6.74
CA LYS A 180 19.60 4.73 -6.19
C LYS A 180 18.54 5.79 -5.97
N ASN A 181 17.59 5.95 -6.90
CA ASN A 181 16.47 6.87 -6.76
C ASN A 181 15.58 6.48 -5.58
N TYR A 182 15.30 5.18 -5.42
CA TYR A 182 14.60 4.66 -4.25
C TYR A 182 15.33 4.98 -2.93
N LEU A 183 16.66 4.76 -2.87
CA LEU A 183 17.43 5.07 -1.66
C LEU A 183 17.40 6.57 -1.32
N LYS A 184 17.54 7.46 -2.31
CA LYS A 184 17.39 8.91 -2.12
C LYS A 184 16.00 9.26 -1.61
N PHE A 185 14.96 8.64 -2.18
CA PHE A 185 13.59 8.81 -1.72
C PHE A 185 13.44 8.40 -0.25
N VAL A 186 13.88 7.20 0.14
CA VAL A 186 13.81 6.73 1.53
C VAL A 186 14.56 7.65 2.49
N GLN A 187 15.74 8.15 2.10
CA GLN A 187 16.50 9.12 2.90
C GLN A 187 15.73 10.44 3.07
N SER A 188 15.04 10.91 2.01
CA SER A 188 14.23 12.13 2.06
C SER A 188 12.99 12.03 2.96
N LEU A 189 12.51 10.81 3.27
CA LEU A 189 11.31 10.65 4.10
C LEU A 189 11.49 11.19 5.51
N GLN A 190 12.69 11.10 6.08
CA GLN A 190 12.94 11.68 7.40
C GLN A 190 12.83 13.20 7.35
N GLN A 191 13.40 13.83 6.31
CA GLN A 191 13.29 15.27 6.12
C GLN A 191 11.83 15.72 5.97
N GLN A 192 11.01 14.98 5.20
CA GLN A 192 9.58 15.29 5.07
C GLN A 192 8.85 15.23 6.41
N ILE A 193 9.16 14.24 7.25
CA ILE A 193 8.58 14.10 8.59
C ILE A 193 9.01 15.27 9.47
N ASP A 194 10.29 15.62 9.47
CA ASP A 194 10.83 16.74 10.23
C ASP A 194 10.19 18.06 9.81
N GLU A 195 9.98 18.27 8.51
CA GLU A 195 9.28 19.44 7.98
C GLU A 195 7.81 19.50 8.45
N ILE A 196 7.09 18.38 8.47
CA ILE A 196 5.72 18.31 9.00
C ILE A 196 5.72 18.70 10.49
N VAL A 197 6.61 18.09 11.29
CA VAL A 197 6.70 18.30 12.74
C VAL A 197 7.12 19.74 13.07
N ILE A 198 8.02 20.35 12.29
CA ILE A 198 8.45 21.73 12.48
C ILE A 198 7.31 22.70 12.12
N LYS A 199 6.72 22.57 10.93
CA LYS A 199 5.62 23.45 10.47
C LYS A 199 4.39 23.36 11.38
N ALA A 200 4.13 22.20 11.97
CA ALA A 200 3.03 22.00 12.90
C ALA A 200 3.11 22.89 14.14
N LYS A 201 4.32 23.32 14.55
CA LYS A 201 4.54 24.21 15.70
C LYS A 201 4.04 25.63 15.46
N ASP A 202 3.81 26.02 14.20
CA ASP A 202 3.28 27.34 13.85
C ASP A 202 1.76 27.45 14.09
N PHE A 203 1.09 26.32 14.36
CA PHE A 203 -0.35 26.25 14.63
C PHE A 203 -0.61 25.85 16.09
N SER A 204 -1.72 26.30 16.67
CA SER A 204 -2.12 25.83 18.01
C SER A 204 -2.74 24.43 17.94
N LEU A 205 -2.65 23.67 19.04
CA LEU A 205 -3.32 22.37 19.15
C LEU A 205 -4.84 22.48 18.96
N ASP A 206 -5.45 23.59 19.39
CA ASP A 206 -6.89 23.82 19.22
C ASP A 206 -7.26 24.05 17.76
N ASP A 207 -6.39 24.67 16.97
CA ASP A 207 -6.61 24.83 15.53
C ASP A 207 -6.55 23.49 14.79
N LEU A 208 -5.65 22.59 15.21
CA LEU A 208 -5.61 21.21 14.68
C LEU A 208 -6.88 20.43 15.02
N LYS A 209 -7.42 20.61 16.24
CA LYS A 209 -8.68 19.95 16.66
C LYS A 209 -9.91 20.46 15.92
N LYS A 210 -9.98 21.74 15.53
CA LYS A 210 -11.13 22.31 14.80
C LYS A 210 -11.37 21.64 13.44
N GLY A 211 -10.31 21.19 12.76
CA GLY A 211 -10.42 20.49 11.47
C GLY A 211 -11.06 19.10 11.53
N TYR A 212 -11.50 18.61 12.71
CA TYR A 212 -12.22 17.34 12.85
C TYR A 212 -13.73 17.45 12.59
N TYR A 213 -14.29 18.65 12.68
CA TYR A 213 -15.75 18.89 12.70
C TYR A 213 -16.27 19.70 11.51
N SER A 214 -15.43 19.92 10.51
CA SER A 214 -15.76 20.59 9.23
C SER A 214 -15.68 19.60 8.08
#